data_AF-A0A352S5Q2-F1
#
_entry.id   AF-A0A352S5Q2-F1
#
_cell.length_a   1.000
_cell.length_b   1.000
_cell.length_c   1.000
_cell.angle_alpha   90.00
_cell.angle_beta   90.00
_cell.angle_gamma   90.00
#
_symmetry.space_group_name_H-M   'P 1'
#
loop_
_entity.id
_entity.type
_entity.pdbx_description
1 polymer ?
#
loop_
_entity_poly.entity_id
_entity_poly.type
_entity_poly.pdbx_seq_one_letter_code
_entity_poly.pdbx_strand_id
1 'polypeptide(L)' 'MTAAGLSPAAAKTLATWHDLLARNAMEELDPLLSDSIVFRSPVAHTPYPGRAAIKLVLKTVNTV' A
#
# COMPACT_ATOMS: atom_id res chain seq x y z
N MET A 1 3.69 15.63 -7.11
CA MET A 1 3.36 16.07 -5.74
C MET A 1 4.57 15.82 -4.85
N THR A 2 5.33 16.85 -4.49
CA THR A 2 6.42 16.75 -3.52
C THR A 2 5.79 16.74 -2.14
N ALA A 3 5.70 15.57 -1.51
CA ALA A 3 5.22 15.45 -0.14
C ALA A 3 6.22 16.14 0.79
N ALA A 4 5.91 17.38 1.20
CA ALA A 4 6.76 18.19 2.06
C ALA A 4 6.97 17.48 3.40
N GLY A 5 8.22 17.16 3.74
CA GLY A 5 8.62 16.55 5.01
C GLY A 5 8.91 15.04 4.99
N LEU A 6 8.80 14.36 3.84
CA LEU A 6 9.20 12.94 3.74
C LEU A 6 10.71 12.78 3.57
N SER A 7 11.26 11.71 4.14
CA SER A 7 12.62 11.26 3.80
C SER A 7 12.69 10.87 2.31
N PRO A 8 13.87 10.94 1.67
CA PRO A 8 14.02 10.56 0.27
C PRO A 8 13.52 9.13 -0.03
N ALA A 9 13.73 8.19 0.89
CA ALA A 9 13.23 6.82 0.77
C ALA A 9 11.69 6.78 0.82
N ALA A 10 11.07 7.47 1.76
CA ALA A 10 9.61 7.52 1.87
C ALA A 10 8.96 8.21 0.67
N ALA A 11 9.58 9.28 0.14
CA ALA A 11 9.11 9.94 -1.08
C ALA A 11 9.17 9.01 -2.30
N LYS A 12 10.23 8.21 -2.43
CA LYS A 12 10.36 7.19 -3.48
C LYS A 12 9.30 6.10 -3.36
N THR A 13 9.09 5.58 -2.15
CA THR A 13 8.03 4.60 -1.87
C THR A 13 6.66 5.14 -2.26
N LEU A 14 6.36 6.39 -1.88
CA LEU A 14 5.08 7.05 -2.21
C LEU A 14 4.92 7.27 -3.73
N ALA A 15 5.98 7.68 -4.42
CA ALA A 15 5.95 7.82 -5.88
C ALA A 15 5.69 6.48 -6.58
N THR A 16 6.35 5.40 -6.12
CA THR A 16 6.15 4.05 -6.64
C THR A 16 4.72 3.58 -6.38
N TRP A 17 4.20 3.79 -5.18
CA TRP A 17 2.80 3.48 -4.83
C TRP A 17 1.79 4.15 -5.76
N HIS A 18 1.97 5.44 -6.07
CA HIS A 18 1.10 6.15 -7.00
C HIS A 18 1.17 5.59 -8.44
N ASP A 19 2.37 5.21 -8.91
CA ASP A 19 2.52 4.56 -10.23
C ASP A 19 1.76 3.23 -10.30
N LEU A 20 1.90 2.39 -9.25
CA LEU A 20 1.19 1.12 -9.17
C LEU A 20 -0.32 1.29 -9.17
N LEU A 21 -0.84 2.28 -8.45
CA LEU A 21 -2.27 2.60 -8.45
C LEU A 21 -2.75 3.07 -9.82
N ALA A 22 -2.03 3.98 -10.46
CA ALA A 22 -2.40 4.52 -11.77
C ALA A 22 -2.43 3.43 -12.87
N ARG A 23 -1.57 2.42 -12.75
CA ARG A 23 -1.48 1.28 -13.67
C ARG A 23 -2.34 0.08 -13.25
N ASN A 24 -2.99 0.14 -12.09
CA ASN A 24 -3.67 -0.99 -11.46
C ASN A 24 -2.77 -2.25 -11.30
N ALA A 25 -1.46 -2.05 -11.10
CA ALA A 25 -0.45 -3.10 -11.06
C ALA A 25 -0.24 -3.65 -9.63
N MET A 26 -1.33 -4.11 -8.99
CA MET A 26 -1.30 -4.54 -7.59
C MET A 26 -0.50 -5.83 -7.35
N GLU A 27 -0.11 -6.57 -8.40
CA GLU A 27 0.85 -7.67 -8.28
C GLU A 27 2.28 -7.21 -7.96
N GLU A 28 2.67 -5.99 -8.34
CA GLU A 28 4.01 -5.44 -8.12
C GLU A 28 4.21 -4.86 -6.72
N LEU A 29 3.24 -5.03 -5.82
CA LEU A 29 3.22 -4.37 -4.51
C LEU A 29 4.23 -4.97 -3.51
N ASP A 30 4.63 -6.23 -3.70
CA ASP A 30 5.47 -6.98 -2.76
C ASP A 30 6.72 -6.25 -2.24
N PRO A 31 7.51 -5.58 -3.10
CA PRO A 31 8.73 -4.87 -2.66
C PRO A 31 8.45 -3.65 -1.76
N LEU A 32 7.23 -3.10 -1.79
CA LEU A 32 6.83 -1.96 -0.96
C LEU A 32 6.33 -2.40 0.42
N LEU A 33 6.03 -3.69 0.62
CA LEU A 33 5.46 -4.19 1.86
C LEU A 33 6.54 -4.67 2.84
N SER A 34 6.56 -4.08 4.03
CA SER A 34 7.35 -4.60 5.16
C SER A 34 6.81 -5.97 5.62
N ASP A 35 7.69 -6.82 6.14
CA ASP A 35 7.30 -8.08 6.80
C ASP A 35 6.40 -7.84 8.03
N SER A 36 6.56 -6.68 8.68
CA SER A 36 5.77 -6.24 9.84
C SER A 36 4.62 -5.30 9.48
N ILE A 37 4.15 -5.33 8.23
CA ILE A 37 3.04 -4.48 7.80
C ILE A 37 1.74 -4.80 8.53
N VAL A 38 0.96 -3.77 8.82
CA VAL A 38 -0.36 -3.87 9.45
C VAL A 38 -1.37 -3.04 8.65
N PHE A 39 -2.43 -3.69 8.18
CA PHE A 39 -3.54 -3.01 7.53
C PHE A 39 -4.63 -2.68 8.57
N ARG A 40 -5.13 -1.43 8.54
CA ARG A 40 -6.20 -0.94 9.44
C ARG A 40 -7.33 -0.39 8.60
N SER A 41 -8.52 -0.99 8.72
CA SER A 41 -9.72 -0.55 8.02
C SER A 41 -10.64 0.22 8.98
N PRO A 42 -11.29 1.31 8.55
CA PRO A 42 -12.31 1.99 9.36
C PRO A 42 -13.49 1.08 9.74
N VAL A 43 -13.76 0.03 8.95
CA VAL A 43 -14.88 -0.90 9.17
C VAL A 43 -14.52 -2.01 10.16
N ALA A 44 -13.23 -2.32 10.31
CA ALA A 44 -12.75 -3.39 11.18
C ALA A 44 -11.85 -2.83 12.28
N HIS A 45 -12.31 -2.90 13.53
CA HIS A 45 -11.53 -2.47 14.69
C HIS A 45 -10.24 -3.27 14.89
N THR A 46 -10.22 -4.55 14.48
CA THR A 46 -9.04 -5.42 14.60
C THR A 46 -8.08 -5.20 13.43
N PRO A 47 -6.81 -4.88 13.69
CA PRO A 47 -5.80 -4.75 12.64
C PRO A 47 -5.50 -6.09 11.98
N TYR A 48 -5.24 -6.07 10.68
CA TYR A 48 -4.82 -7.25 9.93
C TYR A 48 -3.29 -7.25 9.77
N PRO A 49 -2.57 -8.13 10.47
CA PRO A 49 -1.13 -8.23 10.32
C PRO A 49 -0.76 -8.97 9.02
N GLY A 50 0.35 -8.55 8.42
CA GLY A 50 1.00 -9.25 7.31
C GLY A 50 0.51 -8.86 5.92
N ARG A 51 1.27 -9.34 4.93
CA ARG A 51 1.15 -8.96 3.51
C ARG A 51 -0.07 -9.54 2.81
N ALA A 52 -0.59 -10.68 3.29
CA ALA A 52 -1.71 -11.37 2.64
C ALA A 52 -3.00 -10.53 2.71
N ALA A 53 -3.29 -9.94 3.87
CA ALA A 53 -4.51 -9.15 4.06
C ALA A 53 -4.52 -7.88 3.19
N ILE A 54 -3.41 -7.15 3.14
CA ILE A 54 -3.36 -5.92 2.34
C ILE A 54 -3.43 -6.20 0.84
N LYS A 55 -2.80 -7.27 0.35
CA LYS A 55 -2.92 -7.69 -1.04
C LYS A 55 -4.37 -8.04 -1.40
N LEU A 56 -5.05 -8.78 -0.53
CA LEU A 56 -6.44 -9.15 -0.74
C LEU A 56 -7.32 -7.90 -0.81
N VAL A 57 -7.19 -6.98 0.15
CA VAL A 57 -7.99 -5.76 0.19
C VAL A 57 -7.75 -4.91 -1.03
N LEU A 58 -6.49 -4.60 -1.35
CA LEU A 58 -6.15 -3.72 -2.47
C LEU A 58 -6.57 -4.29 -3.83
N LYS A 59 -6.45 -5.61 -4.03
CA LYS A 59 -6.96 -6.26 -5.25
C LYS A 59 -8.49 -6.25 -5.34
N THR A 60 -9.18 -6.29 -4.21
CA THR A 60 -10.65 -6.39 -4.17
C THR A 60 -11.33 -5.02 -4.27
N VAL A 61 -10.73 -3.95 -3.73
CA VAL A 61 -11.35 -2.61 -3.74
C VAL A 61 -10.94 -1.75 -4.94
N ASN A 62 -9.84 -2.07 -5.63
CA ASN A 62 -9.39 -1.31 -6.79
C ASN A 62 -10.12 -1.65 -8.10
N THR A 63 -11.19 -2.46 -8.04
CA THR A 63 -12.04 -2.84 -9.18
C THR A 63 -13.30 -1.95 -9.32
N VAL A 64 -13.29 -0.74 -8.77
CA VAL A 64 -14.40 0.23 -8.92
C VAL A 64 -14.34 1.01 -10.23
#